data_AF-A0A2V6H189-F1
#
_entry.id   AF-A0A2V6H189-F1
#
_cell.length_a   1.000
_cell.length_b   1.000
_cell.length_c   1.000
_cell.angle_alpha   90.00
_cell.angle_beta   90.00
_cell.angle_gamma   90.00
#
_symmetry.space_group_name_H-M   'P 1'
#
loop_
_entity.id
_entity.type
_entity.pdbx_description
1 polymer ?
#
loop_
_entity_poly.entity_id
_entity_poly.type
_entity_poly.pdbx_seq_one_letter_code
_entity_poly.pdbx_strand_id
1 'polypeptide(L)'
;MPLAKESDPDHVEYDRGGFAAVAKRRYRTSMKISGLLLALCCSAAASLLGNDELKDRLQPALEAITPDGLLAHIKVLASDEFEGRAPGSKGEDLSVKYITDQFKKIGLKPGNPDGTYTQEVPLAGIKSEPRMSFVIGNKTMDLKYPDDFVASSARLQPEIEIEKSDLVFVGYGVVAPEYGWDDYKNVDVKGKTLLMLIGDPPVPDP
;
A
#
# COMPACT_ATOMS: atom_id res chain seq x y z
N MET A 1 -33.66 -2.81 18.57
CA MET A 1 -34.59 -2.70 19.71
C MET A 1 -33.81 -2.92 20.99
N PRO A 2 -33.51 -1.88 21.79
CA PRO A 2 -33.05 -2.09 23.16
C PRO A 2 -34.25 -2.14 24.10
N LEU A 3 -34.27 -3.17 24.93
CA LEU A 3 -35.29 -3.45 25.94
C LEU A 3 -35.09 -2.55 27.16
N ALA A 4 -36.22 -2.02 27.66
CA ALA A 4 -36.34 -1.30 28.91
C ALA A 4 -36.08 -2.21 30.12
N LYS A 5 -35.53 -1.63 31.19
CA LYS A 5 -35.71 -2.13 32.56
C LYS A 5 -36.34 -1.02 33.39
N GLU A 6 -37.52 -1.32 33.89
CA GLU A 6 -38.28 -0.56 34.87
C GLU A 6 -38.48 -1.49 36.07
N SER A 7 -38.23 -0.99 37.28
CA SER A 7 -38.84 -1.48 38.52
C SER A 7 -38.69 -0.41 39.63
N ASP A 8 -39.79 0.32 39.81
CA ASP A 8 -40.30 1.04 41.01
C ASP A 8 -40.34 0.10 42.26
N PRO A 9 -40.77 0.48 43.50
CA PRO A 9 -41.29 1.75 44.02
C PRO A 9 -40.82 2.11 45.46
N ASP A 10 -41.39 3.21 45.99
CA ASP A 10 -41.51 3.57 47.42
C ASP A 10 -40.38 4.39 48.06
N HIS A 11 -40.41 5.70 47.82
CA HIS A 11 -40.39 6.62 48.96
C HIS A 11 -41.06 7.96 48.63
N VAL A 12 -42.11 8.26 49.38
CA VAL A 12 -42.84 9.54 49.40
C VAL A 12 -42.18 10.46 50.41
N GLU A 13 -41.94 11.74 50.08
CA GLU A 13 -41.98 12.81 51.08
C GLU A 13 -42.36 14.20 50.48
N TYR A 14 -43.56 14.61 50.89
CA TYR A 14 -44.22 15.93 51.04
C TYR A 14 -43.80 17.19 50.25
N ASP A 15 -44.81 17.71 49.55
CA ASP A 15 -44.99 19.09 49.05
C ASP A 15 -45.33 20.08 50.19
N ARG A 16 -44.70 21.25 50.15
CA ARG A 16 -45.24 22.49 50.73
C ARG A 16 -45.09 23.62 49.72
N GLY A 17 -46.16 23.80 48.93
CA GLY A 17 -46.36 24.96 48.08
C GLY A 17 -46.41 26.28 48.86
N GLY A 18 -45.90 27.32 48.21
CA GLY A 18 -46.05 28.72 48.59
C GLY A 18 -45.97 29.60 47.34
N PHE A 19 -47.14 29.98 46.82
CA PHE A 19 -47.28 30.93 45.71
C PHE A 19 -46.90 32.36 46.14
N ALA A 20 -46.13 33.06 45.31
CA ALA A 20 -46.19 34.51 45.20
C ALA A 20 -45.78 34.98 43.79
N ALA A 21 -46.55 35.93 43.28
CA ALA A 21 -46.60 36.35 41.89
C ALA A 21 -45.52 37.38 41.49
N VAL A 22 -45.10 37.26 40.23
CA VAL A 22 -44.84 38.31 39.22
C VAL A 22 -44.14 39.61 39.66
N ALA A 23 -42.92 39.80 39.12
CA ALA A 23 -42.47 41.11 38.65
C ALA A 23 -41.69 40.94 37.33
N LYS A 24 -42.31 41.34 36.22
CA LYS A 24 -41.68 41.44 34.89
C LYS A 24 -40.55 42.48 34.92
N ARG A 25 -39.32 42.07 34.65
CA ARG A 25 -38.25 43.00 34.27
C ARG A 25 -37.83 42.71 32.83
N ARG A 26 -38.33 43.55 31.92
CA ARG A 26 -37.86 43.66 30.53
C ARG A 26 -36.37 44.00 30.55
N TYR A 27 -35.50 43.04 30.22
CA TYR A 27 -34.13 43.36 29.80
C TYR A 27 -34.11 43.45 28.29
N ARG A 28 -33.84 44.68 27.81
CA ARG A 28 -33.59 45.01 26.41
C ARG A 28 -32.36 44.25 25.95
N THR A 29 -32.49 43.64 24.79
CA THR A 29 -31.42 43.18 23.89
C THR A 29 -30.30 44.21 23.82
N SER A 30 -29.13 43.88 24.34
CA SER A 30 -27.88 44.55 23.97
C SER A 30 -26.69 43.65 24.35
N MET A 31 -25.76 43.50 23.41
CA MET A 31 -24.44 42.88 23.55
C MET A 31 -24.37 41.35 23.77
N LYS A 32 -24.42 40.60 22.66
CA LYS A 32 -23.77 39.28 22.51
C LYS A 32 -22.76 39.26 21.34
N ILE A 33 -22.12 40.40 21.04
CA ILE A 33 -21.16 40.49 19.92
C ILE A 33 -19.70 40.41 20.42
N SER A 34 -19.44 40.78 21.67
CA SER A 34 -18.08 40.78 22.24
C SER A 34 -17.53 39.38 22.55
N GLY A 35 -18.39 38.44 22.99
CA GLY A 35 -17.96 37.06 23.26
C GLY A 35 -17.68 36.23 22.01
N LEU A 36 -18.33 36.54 20.88
CA LEU A 36 -18.17 35.81 19.63
C LEU A 36 -16.84 36.17 18.93
N LEU A 37 -16.40 37.43 19.04
CA LEU A 37 -15.10 37.88 18.52
C LEU A 37 -13.92 37.34 19.34
N LEU A 38 -14.04 37.24 20.67
CA LEU A 38 -12.99 36.68 21.52
C LEU A 38 -12.84 35.16 21.34
N ALA A 39 -13.95 34.43 21.17
CA ALA A 39 -13.93 33.00 20.86
C ALA A 39 -13.37 32.72 19.46
N LEU A 40 -13.65 33.56 18.46
CA LEU A 40 -13.10 33.42 17.11
C LEU A 40 -11.59 33.72 17.07
N CYS A 41 -11.11 34.68 17.86
CA CYS A 41 -9.67 34.94 18.03
C CYS A 41 -8.94 33.78 18.73
N CYS A 42 -9.54 33.13 19.74
CA CYS A 42 -8.93 31.97 20.39
C CYS A 42 -8.85 30.73 19.48
N SER A 43 -9.86 30.49 18.63
CA SER A 43 -9.84 29.37 17.68
C SER A 43 -8.84 29.59 16.54
N ALA A 44 -8.68 30.83 16.06
CA ALA A 44 -7.66 31.18 15.05
C ALA A 44 -6.23 31.05 15.60
N ALA A 45 -6.00 31.43 16.87
CA ALA A 45 -4.70 31.29 17.52
C ALA A 45 -4.30 29.82 17.78
N ALA A 46 -5.25 28.95 18.16
CA ALA A 46 -4.99 27.53 18.36
C ALA A 46 -4.59 26.81 17.04
N SER A 47 -5.14 27.28 15.91
CA SER A 47 -4.83 26.74 14.57
C SER A 47 -3.42 27.11 14.08
N LEU A 48 -2.89 28.26 14.51
CA LEU A 48 -1.55 28.74 14.17
C LEU A 48 -0.45 28.09 15.04
N LEU A 49 -0.75 27.70 16.27
CA LEU A 49 0.23 27.09 17.20
C LEU A 49 0.42 25.58 16.98
N GLY A 50 -0.61 24.86 16.52
CA GLY A 50 -0.51 23.40 16.30
C GLY A 50 0.34 22.98 15.09
N ASN A 51 0.56 23.90 14.14
CA ASN A 51 1.30 23.59 12.91
C ASN A 51 2.83 23.64 13.11
N ASP A 52 3.32 24.48 14.03
CA ASP A 52 4.75 24.59 14.36
C ASP A 52 5.21 23.42 15.25
N GLU A 53 4.38 22.93 16.18
CA GLU A 53 4.75 21.80 17.04
C GLU A 53 4.98 20.50 16.26
N LEU A 54 4.12 20.21 15.27
CA LEU A 54 4.30 19.04 14.42
C LEU A 54 5.57 19.16 13.57
N LYS A 55 5.81 20.34 13.02
CA LYS A 55 7.01 20.62 12.21
C LYS A 55 8.27 20.45 13.04
N ASP A 56 8.32 21.05 14.24
CA ASP A 56 9.46 20.97 15.14
C ASP A 56 9.73 19.52 15.60
N ARG A 57 8.68 18.74 15.83
CA ARG A 57 8.80 17.31 16.17
C ARG A 57 9.33 16.45 15.02
N LEU A 58 8.99 16.79 13.78
CA LEU A 58 9.42 16.05 12.58
C LEU A 58 10.78 16.54 12.05
N GLN A 59 11.18 17.77 12.36
CA GLN A 59 12.38 18.40 11.83
C GLN A 59 13.64 17.54 12.01
N PRO A 60 13.93 16.92 13.17
CA PRO A 60 15.10 16.05 13.32
C PRO A 60 15.05 14.81 12.42
N ALA A 61 13.86 14.26 12.19
CA ALA A 61 13.68 13.10 11.29
C ALA A 61 13.89 13.49 9.83
N LEU A 62 13.45 14.69 9.43
CA LEU A 62 13.68 15.23 8.09
C LEU A 62 15.16 15.51 7.86
N GLU A 63 15.86 16.08 8.84
CA GLU A 63 17.30 16.37 8.78
C GLU A 63 18.16 15.11 8.77
N ALA A 64 17.69 14.01 9.38
CA ALA A 64 18.40 12.73 9.35
C ALA A 64 18.43 12.10 7.95
N ILE A 65 17.48 12.45 7.06
CA ILE A 65 17.44 11.94 5.69
C ILE A 65 18.33 12.82 4.81
N THR A 66 19.59 12.43 4.68
CA THR A 66 20.57 13.15 3.85
C THR A 66 20.89 12.39 2.58
N PRO A 67 21.22 13.08 1.46
CA PRO A 67 21.69 12.44 0.24
C PRO A 67 22.89 11.51 0.48
N ASP A 68 23.86 11.95 1.30
CA ASP A 68 25.05 11.16 1.63
C ASP A 68 24.71 9.91 2.44
N GLY A 69 23.80 10.01 3.40
CA GLY A 69 23.32 8.87 4.18
C GLY A 69 22.63 7.83 3.31
N LEU A 70 21.73 8.26 2.42
CA LEU A 70 21.08 7.39 1.45
C LEU A 70 22.11 6.72 0.52
N LEU A 71 23.04 7.50 -0.02
CA LEU A 71 24.07 6.99 -0.92
C LEU A 71 24.98 5.97 -0.22
N ALA A 72 25.30 6.15 1.07
CA ALA A 72 26.08 5.19 1.83
C ALA A 72 25.39 3.82 1.92
N HIS A 73 24.07 3.79 2.20
CA HIS A 73 23.29 2.55 2.20
C HIS A 73 23.22 1.90 0.82
N ILE A 74 22.98 2.70 -0.23
CA ILE A 74 22.92 2.24 -1.61
C ILE A 74 24.25 1.58 -2.01
N LYS A 75 25.39 2.22 -1.70
CA LYS A 75 26.72 1.68 -2.03
C LYS A 75 26.99 0.32 -1.41
N VAL A 76 26.57 0.09 -0.17
CA VAL A 76 26.74 -1.21 0.48
C VAL A 76 25.83 -2.26 -0.16
N LEU A 77 24.53 -1.98 -0.26
CA LEU A 77 23.54 -2.93 -0.77
C LEU A 77 23.68 -3.25 -2.26
N ALA A 78 24.32 -2.37 -3.03
CA ALA A 78 24.61 -2.56 -4.45
C ALA A 78 26.10 -2.88 -4.72
N SER A 79 26.88 -3.20 -3.69
CA SER A 79 28.28 -3.58 -3.84
C SER A 79 28.43 -4.97 -4.46
N ASP A 80 29.56 -5.20 -5.10
CA ASP A 80 29.93 -6.51 -5.66
C ASP A 80 29.91 -7.62 -4.61
N GLU A 81 30.21 -7.31 -3.33
CA GLU A 81 30.15 -8.27 -2.23
C GLU A 81 28.75 -8.85 -2.01
N PHE A 82 27.71 -8.05 -2.27
CA PHE A 82 26.32 -8.44 -2.08
C PHE A 82 25.79 -9.23 -3.28
N GLU A 83 26.36 -9.09 -4.48
CA GLU A 83 26.03 -9.91 -5.66
C GLU A 83 24.52 -9.87 -6.07
N GLY A 84 23.73 -8.96 -5.48
CA GLY A 84 22.27 -8.90 -5.62
C GLY A 84 21.53 -9.20 -4.32
N ARG A 85 20.21 -9.44 -4.42
CA ARG A 85 19.30 -9.64 -3.26
C ARG A 85 18.19 -10.64 -3.57
N ALA A 86 18.47 -11.60 -4.45
CA ALA A 86 17.48 -12.60 -4.83
C ALA A 86 17.20 -13.53 -3.63
N PRO A 87 15.95 -13.97 -3.42
CA PRO A 87 15.64 -14.93 -2.35
C PRO A 87 16.48 -16.20 -2.46
N GLY A 88 16.95 -16.73 -1.32
CA GLY A 88 17.83 -17.89 -1.19
C GLY A 88 19.27 -17.66 -1.65
N SER A 89 19.69 -16.42 -1.90
CA SER A 89 21.05 -16.09 -2.32
C SER A 89 21.93 -15.58 -1.17
N LYS A 90 23.25 -15.70 -1.31
CA LYS A 90 24.23 -15.05 -0.40
C LYS A 90 23.95 -13.55 -0.22
N GLY A 91 23.52 -12.87 -1.28
CA GLY A 91 23.19 -11.46 -1.24
C GLY A 91 21.97 -11.11 -0.39
N GLU A 92 20.98 -12.00 -0.34
CA GLU A 92 19.87 -11.88 0.61
C GLU A 92 20.36 -11.97 2.05
N ASP A 93 21.15 -12.99 2.39
CA ASP A 93 21.67 -13.17 3.76
C ASP A 93 22.41 -11.91 4.24
N LEU A 94 23.29 -11.36 3.39
CA LEU A 94 24.02 -10.12 3.67
C LEU A 94 23.08 -8.92 3.81
N SER A 95 22.06 -8.81 2.95
CA SER A 95 21.07 -7.72 2.98
C SER A 95 20.22 -7.76 4.26
N VAL A 96 19.69 -8.94 4.60
CA VAL A 96 18.89 -9.15 5.82
C VAL A 96 19.71 -8.79 7.06
N LYS A 97 20.96 -9.25 7.11
CA LYS A 97 21.88 -8.91 8.20
C LYS A 97 22.14 -7.40 8.27
N TYR A 98 22.46 -6.77 7.14
CA TYR A 98 22.77 -5.35 7.08
C TYR A 98 21.60 -4.49 7.60
N ILE A 99 20.38 -4.76 7.12
CA ILE A 99 19.17 -4.03 7.54
C ILE A 99 18.89 -4.26 9.02
N THR A 100 18.99 -5.50 9.49
CA THR A 100 18.84 -5.85 10.91
C THR A 100 19.83 -5.09 11.79
N ASP A 101 21.09 -4.98 11.36
CA ASP A 101 22.11 -4.24 12.09
C ASP A 101 21.83 -2.72 12.09
N GLN A 102 21.35 -2.16 10.98
CA GLN A 102 20.93 -0.75 10.94
C GLN A 102 19.76 -0.49 11.91
N PHE A 103 18.76 -1.37 11.96
CA PHE A 103 17.65 -1.26 12.92
C PHE A 103 18.14 -1.30 14.36
N LYS A 104 19.00 -2.26 14.70
CA LYS A 104 19.61 -2.33 16.04
C LYS A 104 20.38 -1.06 16.38
N LYS A 105 21.16 -0.53 15.43
CA LYS A 105 21.99 0.68 15.61
C LYS A 105 21.15 1.92 15.96
N ILE A 106 19.95 2.03 15.41
CA ILE A 106 19.03 3.14 15.71
C ILE A 106 18.07 2.83 16.88
N GLY A 107 18.25 1.69 17.56
CA GLY A 107 17.47 1.31 18.73
C GLY A 107 16.07 0.76 18.43
N LEU A 108 15.79 0.38 17.18
CA LEU A 108 14.55 -0.30 16.82
C LEU A 108 14.48 -1.66 17.51
N LYS A 109 13.30 -2.02 18.01
CA LYS A 109 13.01 -3.34 18.58
C LYS A 109 12.54 -4.30 17.48
N PRO A 110 12.74 -5.61 17.66
CA PRO A 110 12.15 -6.61 16.77
C PRO A 110 10.63 -6.48 16.71
N GLY A 111 10.06 -6.70 15.52
CA GLY A 111 8.62 -6.59 15.27
C GLY A 111 7.89 -7.91 15.10
N ASN A 112 8.61 -9.04 14.97
CA ASN A 112 7.99 -10.34 14.76
C ASN A 112 7.46 -10.92 16.10
N PRO A 113 6.35 -11.70 16.13
CA PRO A 113 5.78 -12.23 17.38
C PRO A 113 6.72 -13.13 18.19
N ASP A 114 7.71 -13.74 17.55
CA ASP A 114 8.74 -14.55 18.20
C ASP A 114 9.91 -13.72 18.77
N GLY A 115 9.85 -12.39 18.67
CA GLY A 115 10.87 -11.48 19.15
C GLY A 115 12.07 -11.33 18.20
N THR A 116 11.97 -11.77 16.95
CA THR A 116 13.02 -11.58 15.93
C THR A 116 12.76 -10.39 15.01
N TYR A 117 13.78 -10.00 14.24
CA TYR A 117 13.68 -8.93 13.23
C TYR A 117 13.20 -9.44 11.87
N THR A 118 13.05 -10.75 11.70
CA THR A 118 12.80 -11.42 10.43
C THR A 118 11.51 -12.23 10.52
N GLN A 119 10.78 -12.35 9.41
CA GLN A 119 9.59 -13.18 9.32
C GLN A 119 9.88 -14.34 8.37
N GLU A 120 9.72 -15.56 8.87
CA GLU A 120 9.80 -16.77 8.05
C GLU A 120 8.62 -16.83 7.08
N VAL A 121 8.90 -17.06 5.79
CA VAL A 121 7.90 -17.23 4.74
C VAL A 121 8.22 -18.46 3.90
N PRO A 122 7.21 -19.28 3.54
CA PRO A 122 7.45 -20.41 2.66
C PRO A 122 7.80 -19.92 1.25
N LEU A 123 8.92 -20.40 0.72
CA LEU A 123 9.39 -20.10 -0.63
C LEU A 123 9.43 -21.36 -1.49
N ALA A 124 9.14 -21.19 -2.78
CA ALA A 124 9.34 -22.21 -3.78
C ALA A 124 10.26 -21.66 -4.88
N GLY A 125 11.36 -22.36 -5.14
CA GLY A 125 12.32 -22.01 -6.20
C GLY A 125 12.06 -22.84 -7.45
N ILE A 126 12.12 -22.21 -8.62
CA ILE A 126 12.02 -22.88 -9.92
C ILE A 126 13.27 -22.52 -10.73
N LYS A 127 14.07 -23.53 -11.07
CA LYS A 127 15.16 -23.42 -12.04
C LYS A 127 14.75 -24.17 -13.30
N SER A 128 14.52 -23.43 -14.39
CA SER A 128 14.03 -23.99 -15.66
C SER A 128 15.10 -23.95 -16.74
N GLU A 129 15.03 -24.90 -17.67
CA GLU A 129 15.79 -24.92 -18.93
C GLU A 129 14.80 -24.87 -20.11
N PRO A 130 14.18 -23.71 -20.36
CA PRO A 130 13.10 -23.63 -21.33
C PRO A 130 13.61 -23.80 -22.75
N ARG A 131 12.79 -24.43 -23.59
CA ARG A 131 13.01 -24.52 -25.04
C ARG A 131 11.76 -24.02 -25.74
N MET A 132 11.94 -23.25 -26.80
CA MET A 132 10.83 -22.67 -27.54
C MET A 132 11.15 -22.68 -29.03
N SER A 133 10.16 -23.05 -29.82
CA SER A 133 10.18 -22.87 -31.27
C SER A 133 8.81 -22.41 -31.76
N PHE A 134 8.81 -21.67 -32.87
CA PHE A 134 7.61 -21.24 -33.56
C PHE A 134 7.54 -21.90 -34.94
N VAL A 135 6.33 -22.23 -35.37
CA VAL A 135 6.06 -22.65 -36.75
C VAL A 135 5.27 -21.56 -37.44
N ILE A 136 5.84 -21.01 -38.52
CA ILE A 136 5.22 -19.98 -39.35
C ILE A 136 5.11 -20.52 -40.77
N GLY A 137 3.88 -20.89 -41.17
CA GLY A 137 3.66 -21.65 -42.40
C GLY A 137 4.41 -22.98 -42.36
N ASN A 138 5.36 -23.19 -43.27
CA ASN A 138 6.17 -24.41 -43.34
C ASN A 138 7.59 -24.23 -42.75
N LYS A 139 7.86 -23.11 -42.05
CA LYS A 139 9.17 -22.82 -41.48
C LYS A 139 9.13 -22.96 -39.96
N THR A 140 10.10 -23.68 -39.42
CA THR A 140 10.37 -23.75 -37.98
C THR A 140 11.44 -22.73 -37.62
N MET A 141 11.21 -21.97 -36.56
CA MET A 141 12.14 -21.01 -35.99
C MET A 141 12.41 -21.38 -34.55
N ASP A 142 13.63 -21.82 -34.26
CA ASP A 142 14.08 -22.13 -32.90
C ASP A 142 14.61 -20.87 -32.22
N LEU A 143 14.26 -20.67 -30.94
CA LEU A 143 14.75 -19.57 -30.13
C LEU A 143 15.78 -20.06 -29.11
N LYS A 144 16.83 -19.26 -28.90
CA LYS A 144 17.90 -19.55 -27.95
C LYS A 144 17.61 -18.91 -26.60
N TYR A 145 17.59 -19.71 -25.55
CA TYR A 145 17.57 -19.22 -24.18
C TYR A 145 19.01 -18.93 -23.71
N PRO A 146 19.27 -17.84 -22.97
CA PRO A 146 18.35 -16.74 -22.63
C PRO A 146 18.36 -15.58 -23.63
N ASP A 147 19.10 -15.69 -24.74
CA ASP A 147 19.40 -14.57 -25.65
C ASP A 147 18.17 -14.04 -26.41
N ASP A 148 17.35 -14.95 -26.95
CA ASP A 148 16.17 -14.61 -27.77
C ASP A 148 14.88 -14.55 -26.93
N PHE A 149 14.84 -15.28 -25.80
CA PHE A 149 13.67 -15.31 -24.94
C PHE A 149 14.00 -15.71 -23.49
N VAL A 150 13.14 -15.29 -22.58
CA VAL A 150 13.08 -15.76 -21.20
C VAL A 150 11.69 -16.33 -20.95
N ALA A 151 11.61 -17.49 -20.29
CA ALA A 151 10.34 -18.10 -19.90
C ALA A 151 10.35 -18.44 -18.41
N SER A 152 9.21 -18.21 -17.76
CA SER A 152 8.98 -18.56 -16.37
C SER A 152 7.59 -19.17 -16.21
N SER A 153 7.39 -19.90 -15.12
CA SER A 153 6.10 -20.46 -14.76
C SER A 153 5.90 -20.35 -13.25
N ALA A 154 4.67 -20.12 -12.83
CA ALA A 154 4.28 -20.18 -11.42
C ALA A 154 3.85 -21.60 -10.99
N ARG A 155 3.79 -22.56 -11.93
CA ARG A 155 3.37 -23.94 -11.62
C ARG A 155 4.56 -24.75 -11.13
N LEU A 156 4.43 -25.32 -9.93
CA LEU A 156 5.41 -26.24 -9.34
C LEU A 156 5.23 -27.66 -9.91
N GLN A 157 5.60 -27.84 -11.17
CA GLN A 157 5.57 -29.14 -11.84
C GLN A 157 6.94 -29.40 -12.50
N PRO A 158 7.39 -30.67 -12.59
CA PRO A 158 8.71 -30.99 -13.16
C PRO A 158 8.86 -30.56 -14.62
N GLU A 159 7.77 -30.60 -15.39
CA GLU A 159 7.77 -30.29 -16.81
C GLU A 159 6.44 -29.61 -17.19
N ILE A 160 6.54 -28.65 -18.13
CA ILE A 160 5.39 -27.97 -18.72
C ILE A 160 5.60 -28.00 -20.22
N GLU A 161 4.67 -28.65 -20.90
CA GLU A 161 4.69 -28.77 -22.35
C GLU A 161 3.48 -28.06 -22.95
N ILE A 162 3.73 -27.29 -24.00
CA ILE A 162 2.70 -26.61 -24.78
C ILE A 162 2.92 -27.02 -26.23
N GLU A 163 2.13 -27.98 -26.70
CA GLU A 163 2.18 -28.44 -28.08
C GLU A 163 1.11 -27.79 -28.93
N LYS A 164 1.47 -27.41 -30.17
CA LYS A 164 0.52 -27.03 -31.25
C LYS A 164 -0.56 -26.03 -30.81
N SER A 165 -0.15 -25.06 -30.00
CA SER A 165 -1.02 -23.98 -29.55
C SER A 165 -0.93 -22.81 -30.54
N ASP A 166 -2.08 -22.40 -31.07
CA ASP A 166 -2.14 -21.21 -31.92
C ASP A 166 -1.70 -19.97 -31.12
N LEU A 167 -0.88 -19.12 -31.73
CA LEU A 167 -0.49 -17.85 -31.14
C LEU A 167 -1.49 -16.76 -31.56
N VAL A 168 -1.99 -16.00 -30.59
CA VAL A 168 -2.91 -14.88 -30.84
C VAL A 168 -2.36 -13.61 -30.20
N PHE A 169 -2.23 -12.56 -31.01
CA PHE A 169 -1.85 -11.26 -30.51
C PHE A 169 -3.05 -10.54 -29.90
N VAL A 170 -2.94 -10.12 -28.62
CA VAL A 170 -4.02 -9.47 -27.87
C VAL A 170 -3.59 -8.13 -27.28
N GLY A 171 -2.80 -7.33 -28.01
CA GLY A 171 -2.43 -5.99 -27.57
C GLY A 171 -1.75 -6.01 -26.19
N TYR A 172 -2.31 -5.29 -25.22
CA TYR A 172 -1.86 -5.27 -23.83
C TYR A 172 -2.62 -6.27 -22.93
N GLY A 173 -3.62 -6.97 -23.48
CA GLY A 173 -4.54 -7.86 -22.76
C GLY A 173 -5.34 -7.14 -21.70
N VAL A 174 -5.77 -5.91 -22.00
CA VAL A 174 -6.54 -5.08 -21.09
C VAL A 174 -8.02 -5.09 -21.48
N VAL A 175 -8.88 -5.17 -20.47
CA VAL A 175 -10.31 -4.85 -20.56
C VAL A 175 -10.59 -3.70 -19.61
N ALA A 176 -10.87 -2.52 -20.17
CA ALA A 176 -11.15 -1.29 -19.43
C ALA A 176 -12.36 -0.58 -20.05
N PRO A 177 -13.59 -1.00 -19.68
CA PRO A 177 -14.83 -0.46 -20.24
C PRO A 177 -14.98 1.06 -20.05
N GLU A 178 -14.45 1.61 -18.97
CA GLU A 178 -14.44 3.04 -18.65
C GLU A 178 -13.68 3.88 -19.69
N TYR A 179 -12.75 3.27 -20.43
CA TYR A 179 -12.03 3.88 -21.54
C TYR A 179 -12.50 3.36 -22.91
N GLY A 180 -13.55 2.53 -22.94
CA GLY A 180 -14.00 1.86 -24.16
C GLY A 180 -12.95 0.91 -24.76
N TRP A 181 -12.05 0.38 -23.93
CA TRP A 181 -10.92 -0.46 -24.35
C TRP A 181 -11.17 -1.94 -24.04
N ASP A 182 -10.96 -2.79 -25.04
CA ASP A 182 -11.03 -4.24 -24.92
C ASP A 182 -10.14 -4.87 -25.98
N ASP A 183 -8.99 -5.41 -25.57
CA ASP A 183 -8.04 -6.09 -26.45
C ASP A 183 -8.49 -7.50 -26.86
N TYR A 184 -9.50 -8.05 -26.18
CA TYR A 184 -10.07 -9.37 -26.45
C TYR A 184 -11.30 -9.29 -27.35
N LYS A 185 -11.79 -8.09 -27.68
CA LYS A 185 -13.00 -7.91 -28.49
C LYS A 185 -12.86 -8.62 -29.83
N ASN A 186 -13.83 -9.48 -30.13
CA ASN A 186 -13.89 -10.27 -31.38
C ASN A 186 -12.70 -11.23 -31.58
N VAL A 187 -11.99 -11.62 -30.51
CA VAL A 187 -10.87 -12.57 -30.57
C VAL A 187 -11.22 -13.82 -29.76
N ASP A 188 -11.15 -15.01 -30.39
CA ASP A 188 -11.23 -16.28 -29.66
C ASP A 188 -9.86 -16.66 -29.12
N VAL A 189 -9.75 -16.68 -27.79
CA VAL A 189 -8.51 -16.97 -27.06
C VAL A 189 -8.50 -18.36 -26.41
N LYS A 190 -9.59 -19.12 -26.50
CA LYS A 190 -9.74 -20.35 -25.74
C LYS A 190 -8.74 -21.41 -26.21
N GLY A 191 -7.88 -21.86 -25.29
CA GLY A 191 -6.89 -22.90 -25.56
C GLY A 191 -5.72 -22.45 -26.43
N LYS A 192 -5.53 -21.14 -26.61
CA LYS A 192 -4.47 -20.55 -27.43
C LYS A 192 -3.39 -19.91 -26.56
N THR A 193 -2.21 -19.70 -27.14
CA THR A 193 -1.11 -18.96 -26.51
C THR A 193 -1.27 -17.48 -26.84
N LEU A 194 -1.23 -16.62 -25.83
CA LEU A 194 -1.38 -15.18 -26.02
C LEU A 194 -0.03 -14.52 -26.21
N LEU A 195 0.09 -13.69 -27.25
CA LEU A 195 1.19 -12.76 -27.44
C LEU A 195 0.72 -11.36 -27.03
N MET A 196 1.46 -10.76 -26.10
CA MET A 196 1.06 -9.52 -25.42
C MET A 196 2.23 -8.55 -25.37
N LEU A 197 1.91 -7.26 -25.41
CA LEU A 197 2.84 -6.18 -25.12
C LEU A 197 2.96 -6.01 -23.61
N ILE A 198 4.15 -5.60 -23.15
CA ILE A 198 4.39 -5.23 -21.76
C ILE A 198 3.93 -3.78 -21.56
N GLY A 199 3.24 -3.52 -20.46
CA GLY A 199 2.77 -2.19 -20.07
C GLY A 199 1.26 -2.03 -20.28
N ASP A 200 0.83 -0.78 -20.46
CA ASP A 200 -0.58 -0.39 -20.56
C ASP A 200 -0.87 0.29 -21.91
N PRO A 201 -2.12 0.25 -22.39
CA PRO A 201 -2.53 1.05 -23.54
C PRO A 201 -2.36 2.56 -23.25
N PRO A 202 -2.09 3.39 -24.28
CA PRO A 202 -1.92 4.83 -24.08
C PRO A 202 -3.23 5.45 -23.56
N VAL A 203 -3.15 6.08 -22.39
CA VAL A 203 -4.24 6.90 -21.86
C VAL A 203 -4.13 8.29 -22.50
N PRO A 204 -5.19 8.84 -23.12
CA PRO A 204 -5.16 10.21 -23.62
C PRO A 204 -4.85 11.18 -22.47
N ASP A 205 -3.93 12.12 -22.69
CA ASP A 205 -3.69 13.21 -21.74
C ASP A 205 -4.99 14.02 -21.52
N PRO A 206 -5.32 14.38 -20.27
CA PRO A 206 -6.52 15.18 -19.94
C PRO A 206 -6.46 16.63 -20.44
#